data_AF-A0A5C9BK77-F1
#
_entry.id   AF-A0A5C9BK77-F1
#
_cell.length_a   1.000
_cell.length_b   1.000
_cell.length_c   1.000
_cell.angle_alpha   90.00
_cell.angle_beta   90.00
_cell.angle_gamma   90.00
#
_symmetry.space_group_name_H-M   'P 1'
#
loop_
_entity.id
_entity.type
_entity.pdbx_description
1 polymer ?
#
loop_
_entity_poly.entity_id
_entity_poly.type
_entity_poly.pdbx_seq_one_letter_code
_entity_poly.pdbx_strand_id
1 'polypeptide(L)'
;MAIEILRSAEGLEYEYCEYLWGDVISGNKDVLQRMGIGIGIGFPGEPGCNKRQVSTIDPRGFPCTIKLCREWQRFQYEAFIDHPGRHYQYPAEEWHEASPGVRRQANGAVDYFKGSAEALTAAGIVPAGMFPGMPGMRSVRVTILADGTLPAGHRNASHNELGRACEGAKFIDRKGRNSYEVGVWVSDELADRRDAASRLHRQAWEARMAAMPRAQRIDLNIRSEINEQPSRKRAKLCLVWSRPKFVPEFNVLPPGPFAR
;
A
#
# COMPACT_ATOMS: atom_id res chain seq x y z
N MET A 1 12.00 -8.51 1.56
CA MET A 1 11.57 -9.16 0.31
C MET A 1 12.35 -8.52 -0.82
N ALA A 2 12.97 -9.31 -1.69
CA ALA A 2 13.56 -8.74 -2.91
C ALA A 2 12.41 -8.28 -3.81
N ILE A 3 12.44 -7.02 -4.23
CA ILE A 3 11.43 -6.47 -5.13
C ILE A 3 11.74 -6.98 -6.53
N GLU A 4 10.88 -7.84 -7.05
CA GLU A 4 11.01 -8.36 -8.41
C GLU A 4 10.27 -7.42 -9.37
N ILE A 5 11.03 -6.79 -10.26
CA ILE A 5 10.47 -5.94 -11.31
C ILE A 5 10.19 -6.81 -12.52
N LEU A 6 8.91 -6.89 -12.87
CA LEU A 6 8.41 -7.64 -14.00
C LEU A 6 8.33 -6.73 -15.23
N ARG A 7 8.40 -7.33 -16.42
CA ARG A 7 8.30 -6.61 -17.69
C ARG A 7 7.30 -7.30 -18.57
N SER A 8 6.39 -6.55 -19.19
CA SER A 8 5.53 -7.07 -20.25
C SER A 8 6.33 -7.38 -21.52
N ALA A 9 5.67 -8.04 -22.48
CA ALA A 9 6.20 -8.33 -23.81
C ALA A 9 6.65 -7.09 -24.59
N GLU A 10 6.10 -5.91 -24.27
CA GLU A 10 6.44 -4.61 -24.88
C GLU A 10 7.46 -3.81 -24.05
N GLY A 11 7.99 -4.40 -22.98
CA GLY A 11 8.96 -3.77 -22.11
C GLY A 11 8.36 -2.84 -21.04
N LEU A 12 7.03 -2.76 -20.93
CA LEU A 12 6.39 -2.02 -19.83
C LEU A 12 6.71 -2.70 -18.50
N GLU A 13 7.33 -1.96 -17.59
CA GLU A 13 7.73 -2.45 -16.27
C GLU A 13 6.58 -2.33 -15.27
N TYR A 14 6.51 -3.29 -14.36
CA TYR A 14 5.60 -3.26 -13.22
C TYR A 14 6.15 -4.08 -12.06
N GLU A 15 5.63 -3.83 -10.87
CA GLU A 15 5.83 -4.64 -9.68
C GLU A 15 4.49 -5.24 -9.27
N TYR A 16 4.48 -6.49 -8.83
CA TYR A 16 3.29 -7.17 -8.33
C TYR A 16 3.59 -7.82 -6.98
N CYS A 17 3.03 -7.25 -5.93
CA CYS A 17 3.17 -7.72 -4.56
C CYS A 17 1.89 -8.39 -4.09
N GLU A 18 2.02 -9.66 -3.70
CA GLU A 18 0.95 -10.49 -3.16
C GLU A 18 0.94 -10.42 -1.63
N TYR A 19 -0.05 -9.74 -1.05
CA TYR A 19 -0.24 -9.65 0.39
C TYR A 19 -1.32 -10.62 0.87
N LEU A 20 -1.36 -10.90 2.18
CA LEU A 20 -2.39 -11.76 2.77
C LEU A 20 -3.81 -11.17 2.65
N TRP A 21 -3.92 -9.84 2.61
CA TRP A 21 -5.19 -9.09 2.49
C TRP A 21 -5.62 -8.83 1.04
N GLY A 22 -4.72 -8.97 0.07
CA GLY A 22 -4.97 -8.55 -1.31
C GLY A 22 -3.71 -8.44 -2.15
N ASP A 23 -3.76 -7.61 -3.20
CA ASP A 23 -2.66 -7.41 -4.14
C ASP A 23 -2.31 -5.92 -4.24
N VAL A 24 -1.02 -5.60 -4.41
CA VAL A 24 -0.57 -4.27 -4.82
C VAL A 24 0.21 -4.38 -6.11
N ILE A 25 -0.17 -3.57 -7.10
CA ILE A 25 0.48 -3.56 -8.41
C ILE A 25 0.95 -2.14 -8.69
N SER A 26 2.26 -1.98 -8.83
CA SER A 26 2.89 -0.69 -9.14
C SER A 26 3.26 -0.65 -10.61
N GLY A 27 2.92 0.43 -11.30
CA GLY A 27 3.17 0.56 -12.73
C GLY A 27 2.74 1.89 -13.32
N ASN A 28 2.95 2.03 -14.62
CA ASN A 28 2.38 3.12 -15.40
C ASN A 28 0.92 2.83 -15.77
N LYS A 29 0.21 3.85 -16.26
CA LYS A 29 -1.18 3.72 -16.69
C LYS A 29 -1.38 2.58 -17.69
N ASP A 30 -0.51 2.50 -18.70
CA ASP A 30 -0.64 1.53 -19.80
C ASP A 30 -0.58 0.08 -19.30
N VAL A 31 0.35 -0.23 -18.38
CA VAL A 31 0.49 -1.59 -17.86
C VAL A 31 -0.68 -1.98 -16.96
N LEU A 32 -1.18 -1.04 -16.14
CA LEU A 32 -2.37 -1.27 -15.31
C LEU A 32 -3.62 -1.48 -16.16
N GLN A 33 -3.81 -0.67 -17.20
CA GLN A 33 -4.92 -0.84 -18.14
C GLN A 33 -4.81 -2.13 -18.96
N ARG A 34 -3.61 -2.57 -19.32
CA ARG A 34 -3.39 -3.89 -19.95
C ARG A 34 -3.78 -5.05 -19.03
N MET A 35 -3.60 -4.89 -17.73
CA MET A 35 -4.12 -5.82 -16.71
C MET A 35 -5.62 -5.66 -16.46
N GLY A 36 -6.31 -4.79 -17.19
CA GLY A 36 -7.73 -4.53 -17.04
C GLY A 36 -8.09 -3.59 -15.88
N ILE A 37 -7.11 -2.97 -15.23
CA ILE A 37 -7.34 -2.01 -14.14
C ILE A 37 -7.55 -0.62 -14.71
N GLY A 38 -8.67 0.01 -14.35
CA GLY A 38 -8.92 1.40 -14.69
C GLY A 38 -9.10 1.64 -16.20
N ILE A 39 -9.64 0.67 -16.94
CA ILE A 39 -10.04 0.86 -18.33
C ILE A 39 -11.16 1.90 -18.39
N GLY A 40 -11.02 2.89 -19.28
CA GLY A 40 -12.06 3.89 -19.55
C GLY A 40 -12.28 4.93 -18.43
N ILE A 41 -11.47 4.91 -17.37
CA ILE A 41 -11.50 5.92 -16.31
C ILE A 41 -10.22 6.74 -16.32
N GLY A 42 -10.29 7.97 -15.82
CA GLY A 42 -9.10 8.77 -15.63
C GLY A 42 -8.34 8.40 -14.34
N PHE A 43 -7.03 8.55 -14.40
CA PHE A 43 -6.10 8.20 -13.32
C PHE A 43 -5.87 9.39 -12.37
N PRO A 44 -5.40 9.15 -11.14
CA PRO A 44 -5.10 10.22 -10.20
C PRO A 44 -4.19 11.30 -10.79
N GLY A 45 -4.60 12.56 -10.68
CA GLY A 45 -3.85 13.71 -11.21
C GLY A 45 -4.13 14.05 -12.68
N GLU A 46 -4.89 13.24 -13.41
CA GLU A 46 -5.35 13.60 -14.75
C GLU A 46 -6.42 14.71 -14.71
N PRO A 47 -6.58 15.51 -15.78
CA PRO A 47 -7.62 16.53 -15.87
C PRO A 47 -9.01 15.97 -15.57
N GLY A 48 -9.75 16.62 -14.67
CA GLY A 48 -11.09 16.19 -14.26
C GLY A 48 -11.13 15.04 -13.24
N CYS A 49 -9.99 14.48 -12.84
CA CYS A 49 -9.92 13.37 -11.89
C CYS A 49 -9.47 13.80 -10.50
N ASN A 50 -9.78 12.98 -9.49
CA ASN A 50 -9.31 13.22 -8.14
C ASN A 50 -7.77 13.21 -8.11
N LYS A 51 -7.18 14.20 -7.45
CA LYS A 51 -5.71 14.40 -7.44
C LYS A 51 -4.94 13.30 -6.72
N ARG A 52 -5.57 12.54 -5.82
CA ARG A 52 -4.87 11.63 -4.90
C ARG A 52 -5.15 10.15 -5.16
N GLN A 53 -6.41 9.81 -5.41
CA GLN A 53 -6.81 8.42 -5.60
C GLN A 53 -8.11 8.31 -6.39
N VAL A 54 -8.30 7.20 -7.08
CA VAL A 54 -9.52 6.84 -7.81
C VAL A 54 -9.92 5.43 -7.43
N SER A 55 -11.20 5.22 -7.15
CA SER A 55 -11.77 3.90 -6.87
C SER A 55 -12.35 3.29 -8.14
N THR A 56 -12.14 1.98 -8.32
CA THR A 56 -12.59 1.19 -9.46
C THR A 56 -12.78 -0.27 -9.02
N ILE A 57 -12.99 -1.16 -9.98
CA ILE A 57 -13.10 -2.60 -9.78
C ILE A 57 -12.06 -3.26 -10.69
N ASP A 58 -11.37 -4.27 -10.18
CA ASP A 58 -10.44 -5.05 -11.00
C ASP A 58 -11.19 -6.05 -11.92
N PRO A 59 -10.53 -6.72 -12.87
CA PRO A 59 -11.20 -7.67 -13.77
C PRO A 59 -11.83 -8.89 -13.09
N ARG A 60 -11.48 -9.16 -11.83
CA ARG A 60 -12.03 -10.26 -11.03
C ARG A 60 -13.28 -9.82 -10.26
N GLY A 61 -13.65 -8.54 -10.32
CA GLY A 61 -14.78 -7.99 -9.60
C GLY A 61 -14.43 -7.45 -8.20
N PHE A 62 -13.14 -7.34 -7.85
CA PHE A 62 -12.71 -6.89 -6.53
C PHE A 62 -12.55 -5.37 -6.43
N PRO A 63 -12.84 -4.76 -5.27
CA PRO A 63 -12.57 -3.36 -5.04
C PRO A 63 -11.09 -3.02 -5.28
N CYS A 64 -10.86 -1.98 -6.08
CA CYS A 64 -9.52 -1.53 -6.43
C CYS A 64 -9.40 -0.02 -6.23
N THR A 65 -8.33 0.42 -5.59
CA THR A 65 -8.01 1.85 -5.44
C THR A 65 -6.68 2.15 -6.13
N ILE A 66 -6.70 3.04 -7.11
CA ILE A 66 -5.51 3.52 -7.81
C ILE A 66 -5.03 4.80 -7.13
N LYS A 67 -3.75 4.87 -6.78
CA LYS A 67 -3.09 6.03 -6.14
C LYS A 67 -1.85 6.43 -6.91
N LEU A 68 -1.40 7.67 -6.71
CA LEU A 68 -0.05 8.07 -7.10
C LEU A 68 0.97 7.37 -6.19
N CYS A 69 1.95 6.69 -6.79
CA CYS A 69 3.08 6.13 -6.04
C CYS A 69 3.91 7.30 -5.51
N ARG A 70 4.12 7.35 -4.19
CA ARG A 70 4.93 8.40 -3.54
C ARG A 70 6.32 7.93 -3.13
N GLU A 71 6.50 6.61 -3.05
CA GLU A 71 7.69 6.00 -2.49
C GLU A 71 8.70 5.62 -3.58
N TRP A 72 8.24 5.33 -4.80
CA TRP A 72 9.09 4.89 -5.91
C TRP A 72 9.00 5.85 -7.10
N GLN A 73 10.11 6.53 -7.43
CA GLN A 73 10.21 7.35 -8.65
C GLN A 73 10.05 6.54 -9.94
N ARG A 74 10.11 5.20 -9.87
CA ARG A 74 10.08 4.30 -11.02
C ARG A 74 8.68 4.10 -11.61
N PHE A 75 7.65 4.11 -10.76
CA PHE A 75 6.27 3.86 -11.18
C PHE A 75 5.40 5.05 -10.83
N GLN A 76 4.50 5.42 -11.74
CA GLN A 76 3.63 6.57 -11.51
C GLN A 76 2.46 6.24 -10.58
N TYR A 77 1.96 5.00 -10.64
CA TYR A 77 0.74 4.59 -9.96
C TYR A 77 0.89 3.27 -9.20
N GLU A 78 0.05 3.11 -8.19
CA GLU A 78 -0.16 1.87 -7.43
C GLU A 78 -1.64 1.53 -7.42
N ALA A 79 -1.98 0.30 -7.79
CA ALA A 79 -3.31 -0.27 -7.64
C ALA A 79 -3.35 -1.17 -6.41
N PHE A 80 -4.17 -0.80 -5.44
CA PHE A 80 -4.46 -1.58 -4.23
C PHE A 80 -5.75 -2.36 -4.45
N ILE A 81 -5.67 -3.69 -4.46
CA ILE A 81 -6.81 -4.57 -4.69
C ILE A 81 -7.14 -5.30 -3.40
N ASP A 82 -8.31 -5.02 -2.86
CA ASP A 82 -8.79 -5.63 -1.63
C ASP A 82 -9.50 -6.95 -1.94
N HIS A 83 -8.98 -8.07 -1.44
CA HIS A 83 -9.66 -9.35 -1.61
C HIS A 83 -10.78 -9.50 -0.56
N PRO A 84 -12.03 -9.77 -0.97
CA PRO A 84 -13.16 -9.90 -0.05
C PRO A 84 -12.90 -10.90 1.08
N GLY A 85 -13.27 -10.54 2.31
CA GLY A 85 -13.13 -11.40 3.49
C GLY A 85 -11.72 -11.53 4.05
N ARG A 86 -10.71 -10.89 3.43
CA ARG A 86 -9.31 -10.91 3.85
C ARG A 86 -8.86 -9.67 4.62
N HIS A 87 -9.76 -8.76 4.95
CA HIS A 87 -9.41 -7.58 5.75
C HIS A 87 -8.92 -7.98 7.15
N TYR A 88 -7.83 -7.36 7.58
CA TYR A 88 -7.36 -7.48 8.96
C TYR A 88 -8.22 -6.60 9.87
N GLN A 89 -8.89 -7.23 10.82
CA GLN A 89 -9.59 -6.52 11.88
C GLN A 89 -8.64 -6.44 13.08
N TYR A 90 -8.08 -5.25 13.32
CA TYR A 90 -7.28 -5.01 14.50
C TYR A 90 -8.14 -5.25 15.74
N PRO A 91 -7.66 -5.97 16.76
CA PRO A 91 -8.42 -6.29 17.97
C PRO A 91 -8.44 -5.08 18.91
N ALA A 92 -8.86 -3.92 18.41
CA ALA A 92 -9.13 -2.77 19.26
C ALA A 92 -10.42 -3.03 20.03
N GLU A 93 -10.44 -2.65 21.30
CA GLU A 93 -11.66 -2.72 22.09
C GLU A 93 -12.75 -1.86 21.44
N GLU A 94 -14.01 -2.28 21.51
CA GLU A 94 -15.11 -1.43 21.06
C GLU A 94 -15.21 -0.18 21.95
N TRP A 95 -15.73 0.89 21.36
CA TRP A 95 -16.00 2.12 22.12
C TRP A 95 -17.12 1.85 23.13
N HIS A 96 -16.80 1.92 24.42
CA HIS A 96 -17.76 1.78 25.51
C HIS A 96 -17.85 3.07 26.32
N GLU A 97 -18.96 3.28 27.01
CA GLU A 97 -19.11 4.42 27.91
C GLU A 97 -18.24 4.22 29.16
N ALA A 98 -17.34 5.17 29.41
CA ALA A 98 -16.45 5.15 30.57
C ALA A 98 -16.95 6.05 31.70
N SER A 99 -17.58 7.16 31.33
CA SER A 99 -18.27 8.09 32.24
C SER A 99 -19.35 8.84 31.45
N PRO A 100 -20.29 9.55 32.11
CA PRO A 100 -21.35 10.26 31.41
C PRO A 100 -20.83 11.17 30.29
N GLY A 101 -21.21 10.87 29.04
CA GLY A 101 -20.80 11.64 27.87
C GLY A 101 -19.36 11.42 27.39
N VAL A 102 -18.63 10.45 27.97
CA VAL A 102 -17.28 10.06 27.56
C VAL A 102 -17.24 8.59 27.19
N ARG A 103 -16.73 8.29 25.99
CA ARG A 103 -16.45 6.93 25.55
C ARG A 103 -14.97 6.63 25.65
N ARG A 104 -14.60 5.39 25.94
CA ARG A 104 -13.22 4.88 25.95
C ARG A 104 -13.05 3.75 24.95
N GLN A 105 -11.83 3.65 24.41
CA GLN A 105 -11.35 2.52 23.62
C GLN A 105 -9.88 2.26 23.96
N ALA A 106 -9.55 1.06 24.45
CA ALA A 106 -8.17 0.61 24.58
C ALA A 106 -7.60 0.24 23.20
N ASN A 107 -6.39 0.74 22.88
CA ASN A 107 -5.72 0.41 21.64
C ASN A 107 -4.19 0.47 21.79
N GLY A 108 -3.57 -0.72 21.91
CA GLY A 108 -2.13 -0.84 22.11
C GLY A 108 -1.66 -0.09 23.35
N ALA A 109 -0.65 0.78 23.18
CA ALA A 109 -0.05 1.57 24.25
C ALA A 109 -0.88 2.81 24.66
N VAL A 110 -2.08 3.00 24.11
CA VAL A 110 -2.88 4.21 24.35
C VAL A 110 -4.33 3.85 24.67
N ASP A 111 -4.88 4.49 25.68
CA ASP A 111 -6.32 4.54 25.92
C ASP A 111 -6.89 5.81 25.30
N TYR A 112 -7.82 5.64 24.37
CA TYR A 112 -8.48 6.74 23.71
C TYR A 112 -9.80 7.07 24.40
N PHE A 113 -10.07 8.36 24.61
CA PHE A 113 -11.30 8.89 25.17
C PHE A 113 -11.94 9.87 24.20
N LYS A 114 -13.26 9.83 24.05
CA LYS A 114 -14.03 10.75 23.21
C LYS A 114 -15.15 11.41 23.99
N GLY A 115 -15.26 12.73 23.88
CA GLY A 115 -16.32 13.49 24.55
C GLY A 115 -16.28 14.98 24.23
N SER A 116 -17.17 15.73 24.89
CA SER A 116 -17.10 17.19 24.93
C SER A 116 -16.00 17.65 25.90
N ALA A 117 -15.58 18.92 25.81
CA ALA A 117 -14.60 19.46 26.74
C ALA A 117 -15.08 19.38 28.20
N GLU A 118 -16.36 19.69 28.43
CA GLU A 118 -17.01 19.61 29.75
C GLU A 118 -17.01 18.18 30.29
N ALA A 119 -17.42 17.20 29.49
CA ALA A 119 -17.47 15.80 29.92
C ALA A 119 -16.07 15.23 30.21
N LEU A 120 -15.08 15.54 29.37
CA LEU A 120 -13.69 15.11 29.55
C LEU A 120 -13.02 15.78 30.77
N THR A 121 -13.41 17.02 31.08
CA THR A 121 -12.95 17.73 32.28
C THR A 121 -13.61 17.17 33.54
N ALA A 122 -14.93 16.95 33.50
CA ALA A 122 -15.69 16.37 34.61
C ALA A 122 -15.23 14.94 34.95
N ALA A 123 -14.81 14.18 33.94
CA ALA A 123 -14.21 12.86 34.10
C ALA A 123 -12.77 12.88 34.62
N GLY A 124 -12.17 14.06 34.82
CA GLY A 124 -10.78 14.21 35.27
C GLY A 124 -9.74 13.80 34.23
N ILE A 125 -10.13 13.60 32.98
CA ILE A 125 -9.23 13.12 31.92
C ILE A 125 -8.34 14.26 31.42
N VAL A 126 -8.91 15.46 31.26
CA VAL A 126 -8.20 16.64 30.78
C VAL A 126 -8.42 17.81 31.74
N PRO A 127 -7.36 18.53 32.17
CA PRO A 127 -7.52 19.76 32.94
C PRO A 127 -8.28 20.84 32.17
N ALA A 128 -9.11 21.62 32.88
CA ALA A 128 -9.78 22.77 32.30
C ALA A 128 -8.78 23.75 31.68
N GLY A 129 -9.10 24.33 30.52
CA GLY A 129 -8.22 25.29 29.84
C GLY A 129 -7.18 24.68 28.90
N MET A 130 -6.99 23.36 28.90
CA MET A 130 -5.96 22.70 28.07
C MET A 130 -6.48 22.12 26.74
N PHE A 131 -7.66 22.54 26.30
CA PHE A 131 -8.22 22.05 25.04
C PHE A 131 -7.69 22.81 23.82
N PRO A 132 -7.57 22.15 22.66
CA PRO A 132 -7.21 22.84 21.43
C PRO A 132 -8.16 23.98 21.09
N GLY A 133 -7.59 25.14 20.73
CA GLY A 133 -8.31 26.36 20.37
C GLY A 133 -8.65 27.28 21.55
N MET A 134 -8.30 26.91 22.78
CA MET A 134 -8.36 27.83 23.93
C MET A 134 -7.18 28.83 23.92
N PRO A 135 -7.29 29.98 24.59
CA PRO A 135 -6.18 30.94 24.69
C PRO A 135 -4.88 30.27 25.18
N GLY A 136 -3.77 30.52 24.49
CA GLY A 136 -2.47 29.90 24.79
C GLY A 136 -2.31 28.45 24.29
N MET A 137 -3.36 27.82 23.75
CA MET A 137 -3.32 26.46 23.23
C MET A 137 -3.26 26.41 21.70
N ARG A 138 -2.72 25.31 21.17
CA ARG A 138 -2.70 25.05 19.73
C ARG A 138 -4.12 24.81 19.20
N SER A 139 -4.39 25.17 17.94
CA SER A 139 -5.76 25.11 17.39
C SER A 139 -6.30 23.70 17.15
N VAL A 140 -5.42 22.72 16.85
CA VAL A 140 -5.82 21.38 16.41
C VAL A 140 -5.49 20.29 17.42
N ARG A 141 -4.23 20.27 17.90
CA ARG A 141 -3.72 19.25 18.82
C ARG A 141 -2.92 19.88 19.94
N VAL A 142 -3.22 19.51 21.18
CA VAL A 142 -2.43 19.82 22.39
C VAL A 142 -1.80 18.52 22.90
N THR A 143 -0.58 18.60 23.42
CA THR A 143 0.10 17.47 24.08
C THR A 143 0.44 17.92 25.49
N ILE A 144 0.11 17.09 26.47
CA ILE A 144 0.39 17.28 27.89
C ILE A 144 1.33 16.15 28.30
N LEU A 145 2.47 16.49 28.89
CA LEU A 145 3.43 15.51 29.38
C LEU A 145 2.91 14.84 30.65
N ALA A 146 3.56 13.76 31.10
CA ALA A 146 3.13 13.01 32.28
C ALA A 146 3.10 13.89 33.56
N ASP A 147 3.97 14.90 33.64
CA ASP A 147 4.02 15.88 34.73
C ASP A 147 2.96 17.00 34.61
N GLY A 148 2.11 16.96 33.59
CA GLY A 148 1.08 17.97 33.34
C GLY A 148 1.56 19.20 32.56
N THR A 149 2.85 19.27 32.20
CA THR A 149 3.40 20.42 31.47
C THR A 149 3.17 20.31 29.96
N LEU A 150 3.29 21.44 29.26
CA LEU A 150 3.24 21.49 27.80
C LEU A 150 4.68 21.45 27.25
N PRO A 151 4.97 20.65 26.22
CA PRO A 151 6.31 20.59 25.66
C PRO A 151 6.72 21.95 25.09
N ALA A 152 7.87 22.46 25.54
CA ALA A 152 8.47 23.67 25.02
C ALA A 152 9.01 23.43 23.60
N GLY A 153 8.78 24.36 22.68
CA GLY A 153 9.41 24.35 21.36
C GLY A 153 8.47 24.66 20.19
N HIS A 154 9.07 24.63 19.01
CA HIS A 154 8.40 25.00 17.76
C HIS A 154 7.21 24.09 17.46
N ARG A 155 6.19 24.63 16.77
CA ARG A 155 4.91 23.97 16.45
C ARG A 155 5.06 22.59 15.78
N ASN A 156 6.17 22.36 15.09
CA ASN A 156 6.45 21.14 14.31
C ASN A 156 7.61 20.31 14.86
N ALA A 157 8.14 20.63 16.05
CA ALA A 157 9.21 19.84 16.64
C ALA A 157 8.66 18.44 17.00
N SER A 158 9.43 17.40 16.67
CA SER A 158 9.17 16.05 17.17
C SER A 158 9.51 16.05 18.66
N HIS A 159 8.51 15.80 19.51
CA HIS A 159 8.67 15.76 20.96
C HIS A 159 8.69 14.33 21.49
N ASN A 160 9.00 13.34 20.66
CA ASN A 160 9.00 11.92 21.06
C ASN A 160 9.97 11.64 22.22
N GLU A 161 11.10 12.36 22.27
CA GLU A 161 12.11 12.23 23.33
C GLU A 161 11.73 12.95 24.65
N LEU A 162 10.68 13.77 24.67
CA LEU A 162 10.26 14.55 25.85
C LEU A 162 9.26 13.78 26.74
N GLY A 163 9.30 12.45 26.72
CA GLY A 163 8.36 11.63 27.51
C GLY A 163 6.92 11.65 26.97
N ARG A 164 6.74 11.96 25.68
CA ARG A 164 5.42 11.95 25.02
C ARG A 164 4.79 10.55 24.99
N ALA A 165 5.59 9.50 25.13
CA ALA A 165 5.16 8.11 25.23
C ALA A 165 5.35 7.53 26.65
N CYS A 166 5.52 8.39 27.66
CA CYS A 166 5.54 7.94 29.05
C CYS A 166 4.11 7.78 29.58
N GLU A 167 3.95 6.88 30.55
CA GLU A 167 2.69 6.66 31.24
C GLU A 167 2.06 7.97 31.72
N GLY A 168 0.76 8.14 31.44
CA GLY A 168 -0.01 9.31 31.84
C GLY A 168 0.14 10.54 30.92
N ALA A 169 1.11 10.54 29.99
CA ALA A 169 1.17 11.57 28.96
C ALA A 169 -0.09 11.54 28.08
N LYS A 170 -0.51 12.70 27.60
CA LYS A 170 -1.78 12.87 26.88
C LYS A 170 -1.59 13.64 25.58
N PHE A 171 -2.36 13.29 24.56
CA PHE A 171 -2.59 14.17 23.43
C PHE A 171 -4.08 14.36 23.22
N ILE A 172 -4.47 15.59 22.90
CA ILE A 172 -5.86 15.99 22.73
C ILE A 172 -6.02 16.52 21.33
N ASP A 173 -6.85 15.84 20.53
CA ASP A 173 -7.22 16.22 19.18
C ASP A 173 -8.62 16.80 19.13
N ARG A 174 -8.76 17.94 18.46
CA ARG A 174 -10.08 18.47 18.09
C ARG A 174 -10.59 17.72 16.86
N LYS A 175 -11.68 16.97 17.01
CA LYS A 175 -12.34 16.22 15.90
C LYS A 175 -13.54 16.96 15.31
N GLY A 176 -14.12 17.90 16.06
CA GLY A 176 -15.24 18.72 15.61
C GLY A 176 -15.36 20.01 16.41
N ARG A 177 -16.49 20.72 16.26
CA ARG A 177 -16.70 22.00 16.96
C ARG A 177 -16.60 21.84 18.47
N ASN A 178 -17.27 20.83 19.02
CA ASN A 178 -17.37 20.51 20.46
C ASN A 178 -17.03 19.03 20.76
N SER A 179 -16.19 18.41 19.95
CA SER A 179 -15.80 17.00 20.11
C SER A 179 -14.30 16.86 20.08
N TYR A 180 -13.78 16.18 21.09
CA TYR A 180 -12.37 15.95 21.30
C TYR A 180 -12.10 14.46 21.44
N GLU A 181 -10.92 14.05 21.00
CA GLU A 181 -10.36 12.72 21.23
C GLU A 181 -9.07 12.89 22.02
N VAL A 182 -8.96 12.20 23.15
CA VAL A 182 -7.82 12.25 24.05
C VAL A 182 -7.17 10.89 24.05
N GLY A 183 -5.91 10.79 23.65
CA GLY A 183 -5.11 9.59 23.86
C GLY A 183 -4.27 9.74 25.12
N VAL A 184 -4.38 8.78 26.04
CA VAL A 184 -3.57 8.69 27.26
C VAL A 184 -2.67 7.48 27.15
N TRP A 185 -1.36 7.69 27.32
CA TRP A 185 -0.40 6.60 27.31
C TRP A 185 -0.52 5.77 28.57
N VAL A 186 -0.57 4.45 28.41
CA VAL A 186 -0.61 3.50 29.52
C VAL A 186 0.80 3.09 29.94
N SER A 187 0.92 2.35 31.03
CA SER A 187 2.21 1.77 31.43
C SER A 187 2.76 0.82 30.37
N ASP A 188 4.09 0.75 30.27
CA ASP A 188 4.78 -0.16 29.34
C ASP A 188 4.35 -1.62 29.57
N GLU A 189 4.14 -2.03 30.82
CA GLU A 189 3.68 -3.38 31.15
C GLU A 189 2.30 -3.70 30.55
N LEU A 190 1.36 -2.75 30.62
CA LEU A 190 0.04 -2.91 30.01
C LEU A 190 0.11 -2.86 28.48
N ALA A 191 0.96 -1.99 27.93
CA ALA A 191 1.22 -1.90 26.50
C ALA A 191 1.78 -3.22 25.94
N ASP A 192 2.78 -3.80 26.60
CA ASP A 192 3.40 -5.07 26.24
C ASP A 192 2.40 -6.23 26.31
N ARG A 193 1.56 -6.27 27.35
CA ARG A 193 0.50 -7.28 27.48
C ARG A 193 -0.50 -7.20 26.32
N ARG A 194 -0.91 -5.98 25.95
CA ARG A 194 -1.82 -5.74 24.81
C ARG A 194 -1.13 -6.07 23.49
N ASP A 195 0.13 -5.73 23.33
CA ASP A 195 0.89 -6.04 22.12
C ASP A 195 1.08 -7.54 21.93
N ALA A 196 1.35 -8.29 23.01
CA ALA A 196 1.40 -9.75 22.97
C ALA A 196 0.06 -10.36 22.51
N ALA A 197 -1.07 -9.88 23.03
CA ALA A 197 -2.39 -10.30 22.58
C ALA A 197 -2.65 -9.94 21.10
N SER A 198 -2.28 -8.73 20.68
CA SER A 198 -2.37 -8.28 19.29
C SER A 198 -1.51 -9.12 18.34
N ARG A 199 -0.31 -9.53 18.78
CA ARG A 199 0.57 -10.43 18.01
C ARG A 199 -0.05 -11.81 17.84
N LEU A 200 -0.64 -12.38 18.89
CA LEU A 200 -1.36 -13.66 18.80
C LEU A 200 -2.56 -13.58 17.85
N HIS A 201 -3.37 -12.51 17.96
CA HIS A 201 -4.50 -12.28 17.05
C HIS A 201 -4.05 -12.11 15.59
N ARG A 202 -2.96 -11.37 15.37
CA ARG A 202 -2.35 -11.22 14.04
C ARG A 202 -1.89 -12.57 13.50
N GLN A 203 -1.17 -13.37 14.29
CA GLN A 203 -0.73 -14.71 13.86
C GLN A 203 -1.92 -15.61 13.50
N ALA A 204 -2.99 -15.59 14.30
CA ALA A 204 -4.21 -16.35 13.99
C ALA A 204 -4.87 -15.88 12.69
N TRP A 205 -4.93 -14.57 12.45
CA TRP A 205 -5.41 -14.03 11.19
C TRP A 205 -4.50 -14.43 10.02
N GLU A 206 -3.17 -14.31 10.15
CA GLU A 206 -2.21 -14.68 9.11
C GLU A 206 -2.32 -16.17 8.74
N ALA A 207 -2.43 -17.06 9.75
CA ALA A 207 -2.65 -18.49 9.55
C ALA A 207 -3.97 -18.77 8.80
N ARG A 208 -5.06 -18.08 9.17
CA ARG A 208 -6.34 -18.17 8.47
C ARG A 208 -6.23 -17.68 7.03
N MET A 209 -5.54 -16.57 6.78
CA MET A 209 -5.34 -16.03 5.42
C MET A 209 -4.50 -16.95 4.54
N ALA A 210 -3.49 -17.61 5.11
CA ALA A 210 -2.63 -18.56 4.43
C ALA A 210 -3.37 -19.85 4.04
N ALA A 211 -4.32 -20.29 4.87
CA ALA A 211 -5.15 -21.47 4.57
C ALA A 211 -6.26 -21.20 3.54
N MET A 212 -6.68 -19.95 3.35
CA MET A 212 -7.73 -19.60 2.39
C MET A 212 -7.23 -19.64 0.94
N PRO A 213 -8.03 -20.14 -0.01
CA PRO A 213 -7.70 -20.09 -1.43
C PRO A 213 -7.41 -18.65 -1.88
N ARG A 214 -6.28 -18.45 -2.54
CA ARG A 214 -5.89 -17.14 -3.08
C ARG A 214 -6.56 -16.92 -4.43
N ALA A 215 -6.99 -15.69 -4.70
CA ALA A 215 -7.45 -15.34 -6.03
C ALA A 215 -6.32 -15.44 -7.04
N GLN A 216 -6.66 -15.80 -8.27
CA GLN A 216 -5.70 -15.87 -9.37
C GLN A 216 -5.08 -14.50 -9.65
N ARG A 217 -3.77 -14.46 -9.92
CA ARG A 217 -3.08 -13.21 -10.31
C ARG A 217 -3.63 -12.67 -11.62
N ILE A 218 -3.73 -11.35 -11.72
CA ILE A 218 -4.24 -10.69 -12.93
C ILE A 218 -3.17 -10.51 -14.02
N ASP A 219 -1.89 -10.61 -13.66
CA ASP A 219 -0.76 -10.44 -14.60
C ASP A 219 -0.45 -11.70 -15.42
N LEU A 220 -1.24 -12.77 -15.27
CA LEU A 220 -0.99 -14.04 -15.95
C LEU A 220 -1.03 -13.93 -17.47
N ASN A 221 -1.93 -13.12 -18.02
CA ASN A 221 -2.00 -12.89 -19.47
C ASN A 221 -0.74 -12.16 -19.98
N ILE A 222 -0.24 -11.19 -19.22
CA ILE A 222 1.00 -10.49 -19.55
C ILE A 222 2.18 -11.46 -19.49
N ARG A 223 2.20 -12.36 -18.50
CA ARG A 223 3.23 -13.40 -18.36
C ARG A 223 3.17 -14.43 -19.49
N SER A 224 1.98 -14.84 -19.95
CA SER A 224 1.85 -15.79 -21.06
C SER A 224 2.35 -15.18 -22.38
N GLU A 225 2.09 -13.89 -22.64
CA GLU A 225 2.59 -13.20 -23.83
C GLU A 225 4.13 -13.23 -23.92
N ILE A 226 4.83 -13.05 -22.80
CA ILE A 226 6.30 -13.13 -22.74
C ILE A 226 6.80 -14.52 -23.14
N ASN A 227 6.13 -15.56 -22.65
CA ASN A 227 6.49 -16.96 -22.96
C ASN A 227 6.17 -17.33 -24.42
N GLU A 228 5.17 -16.71 -25.03
CA GLU A 228 4.82 -16.95 -26.44
C GLU A 228 5.72 -16.20 -27.43
N GLN A 229 6.26 -15.03 -27.10
CA GLN A 229 7.16 -14.27 -27.98
C GLN A 229 8.36 -15.06 -28.56
N PRO A 230 9.11 -15.88 -27.79
CA PRO A 230 10.19 -16.68 -28.36
C PRO A 230 9.69 -17.75 -29.34
N SER A 231 8.47 -18.27 -29.16
CA SER A 231 7.88 -19.23 -30.11
C SER A 231 7.48 -18.59 -31.44
N ARG A 232 7.00 -17.33 -31.42
CA ARG A 232 6.68 -16.56 -32.65
C ARG A 232 7.92 -16.03 -33.37
N LYS A 233 8.99 -15.69 -32.64
CA LYS A 233 10.28 -15.27 -33.24
C LYS A 233 11.09 -16.43 -33.83
N ARG A 234 10.69 -17.70 -33.64
CA ARG A 234 11.15 -18.82 -34.47
C ARG A 234 10.44 -18.81 -35.83
N ALA A 235 10.53 -17.69 -36.56
CA ALA A 235 10.40 -17.76 -38.00
C ALA A 235 11.51 -18.70 -38.50
N LYS A 236 11.14 -19.83 -39.10
CA LYS A 236 12.10 -20.73 -39.74
C LYS A 236 12.86 -19.93 -40.79
N LEU A 237 14.14 -19.71 -40.55
CA LEU A 237 15.07 -19.19 -41.54
C LEU A 237 15.26 -20.30 -42.58
N CYS A 238 14.36 -20.38 -43.55
CA CYS A 238 14.49 -21.29 -44.68
C CYS A 238 15.57 -20.73 -45.61
N LEU A 239 16.77 -21.31 -45.55
CA LEU A 239 17.80 -21.11 -46.57
C LEU A 239 17.27 -21.68 -47.89
N VAL A 240 16.70 -20.82 -48.73
CA VAL A 240 16.38 -21.16 -50.12
C VAL A 240 17.65 -21.00 -50.93
N TRP A 241 18.30 -22.12 -51.25
CA TRP A 241 19.38 -22.15 -52.23
C TRP A 241 18.78 -21.98 -53.63
N SER A 242 18.66 -20.74 -54.10
CA SER A 242 18.42 -20.49 -55.52
C SER A 242 19.70 -20.78 -56.30
N ARG A 243 19.71 -21.81 -57.15
CA ARG A 243 20.80 -22.03 -58.10
C ARG A 243 20.95 -20.80 -59.00
N PRO A 244 22.16 -20.23 -59.15
CA PRO A 244 22.38 -19.17 -60.14
C PRO A 244 22.13 -19.74 -61.55
N LYS A 245 21.37 -19.03 -62.38
CA LYS A 245 21.10 -19.36 -63.79
C LYS A 245 22.31 -19.17 -64.72
N PHE A 246 23.50 -18.92 -64.16
CA PHE A 246 24.69 -18.66 -64.94
C PHE A 246 25.64 -19.85 -64.79
N VAL A 247 25.68 -20.70 -65.81
CA VAL A 247 26.74 -21.68 -66.01
C VAL A 247 27.74 -21.00 -66.93
N PRO A 248 28.96 -20.64 -66.49
CA PRO A 248 30.01 -20.26 -67.42
C PRO A 248 30.38 -21.53 -68.21
N GLU A 249 30.26 -21.47 -69.54
CA GLU A 249 30.82 -22.51 -70.41
C GLU A 249 32.34 -22.52 -70.22
N PHE A 250 32.85 -23.51 -69.48
CA PHE A 250 34.26 -23.83 -69.50
C PHE A 250 34.54 -24.58 -70.81
N ASN A 251 35.21 -23.92 -71.74
CA ASN A 251 35.80 -24.58 -72.91
C ASN A 251 36.82 -25.61 -72.41
N VAL A 252 36.43 -26.87 -72.46
CA VAL A 252 37.30 -28.02 -72.18
C VAL A 252 38.21 -28.17 -73.40
N LEU A 253 39.51 -27.89 -73.22
CA LEU A 253 40.52 -28.21 -74.22
C LEU A 253 40.58 -29.74 -74.44
N PRO A 254 40.78 -30.21 -75.68
CA PRO A 254 40.79 -31.63 -75.96
C PRO A 254 41.96 -32.35 -75.28
N PRO A 255 41.77 -33.61 -74.84
CA PRO A 255 42.81 -34.38 -74.17
C PRO A 255 43.95 -34.71 -75.15
N GLY A 256 45.17 -34.34 -74.77
CA GLY A 256 46.40 -34.74 -75.47
C GLY A 256 46.68 -36.24 -75.32
N PRO A 257 47.48 -36.83 -76.22
CA PRO A 257 47.49 -38.27 -76.47
C PRO A 257 48.50 -39.01 -75.60
N PHE A 258 48.49 -38.85 -74.27
CA PHE A 258 49.32 -39.68 -73.40
C PHE A 258 48.68 -39.87 -72.03
N ALA A 259 47.91 -40.95 -71.88
CA ALA A 259 47.71 -41.63 -70.61
C ALA A 259 47.55 -43.13 -70.88
N ARG A 260 48.60 -43.87 -70.51
CA ARG A 260 48.56 -45.32 -70.26
C ARG A 260 48.07 -45.56 -68.85
#